data_AF-A0A3A3D9R8-F1
#
_entry.id   AF-A0A3A3D9R8-F1
#
_cell.length_a   1.000
_cell.length_b   1.000
_cell.length_c   1.000
_cell.angle_alpha   90.00
_cell.angle_beta   90.00
_cell.angle_gamma   90.00
#
_symmetry.space_group_name_H-M   'P 1'
#
loop_
_entity.id
_entity.type
_entity.pdbx_description
1 polymer ?
#
loop_
_entity_poly.entity_id
_entity_poly.type
_entity_poly.pdbx_seq_one_letter_code
_entity_poly.pdbx_strand_id
1 'polypeptide(L)'
;MYPDFVYVGDELVLDFGEAYEQLQLDKLTATESNSLAELDLFLVSHAGEKFVEHYVDNELLSSSLIWQKIRMLAAKALDSFGWEYVEPQKSDAIYIGNGGASS
;
A
#
# COMPACT_ATOMS: atom_id res chain seq x y z
N MET A 1 9.39 14.48 7.32
CA MET A 1 8.32 14.79 8.28
C MET A 1 7.16 15.29 7.45
N TYR A 2 6.21 14.42 7.14
CA TYR A 2 5.01 14.76 6.39
C TYR A 2 3.99 15.36 7.37
N PRO A 3 3.19 16.36 6.96
CA PRO A 3 2.28 17.05 7.86
C PRO A 3 1.11 16.12 8.26
N ASP A 4 0.51 16.35 9.44
CA ASP A 4 -0.59 15.59 10.08
C ASP A 4 -1.92 15.52 9.28
N PHE A 5 -1.89 15.82 7.98
CA PHE A 5 -3.04 15.85 7.08
C PHE A 5 -3.00 14.76 6.00
N VAL A 6 -1.95 13.92 5.96
CA VAL A 6 -1.87 12.82 4.99
C VAL A 6 -2.71 11.67 5.50
N TYR A 7 -3.72 11.27 4.72
CA TYR A 7 -4.53 10.10 5.05
C TYR A 7 -3.66 8.85 5.01
N VAL A 8 -3.83 7.89 5.92
CA VAL A 8 -2.99 6.68 6.01
C VAL A 8 -2.92 5.91 4.68
N GLY A 9 -4.02 5.91 3.90
CA GLY A 9 -4.03 5.34 2.55
C GLY A 9 -3.18 6.10 1.54
N ASP A 10 -3.01 7.41 1.71
CA ASP A 10 -2.19 8.24 0.84
C ASP A 10 -0.70 7.99 1.09
N GLU A 11 -0.28 7.73 2.34
CA GLU A 11 1.11 7.34 2.62
C GLU A 11 1.47 6.03 1.90
N LEU A 12 0.59 5.02 1.95
CA LEU A 12 0.78 3.76 1.22
C LEU A 12 0.93 3.99 -0.30
N VAL A 13 0.06 4.84 -0.87
CA VAL A 13 0.05 5.14 -2.30
C VAL A 13 1.31 5.91 -2.71
N LEU A 14 1.75 6.86 -1.88
CA LEU A 14 2.98 7.63 -2.10
C LEU A 14 4.21 6.72 -2.04
N ASP A 15 4.34 5.92 -0.97
CA ASP A 15 5.48 5.02 -0.78
C ASP A 15 5.59 4.01 -1.94
N PHE A 16 4.46 3.42 -2.34
CA PHE A 16 4.43 2.49 -3.46
C PHE A 16 4.75 3.19 -4.78
N GLY A 17 4.17 4.37 -5.03
CA GLY A 17 4.40 5.16 -6.24
C GLY A 17 5.86 5.59 -6.41
N GLU A 18 6.49 6.07 -5.33
CA GLU A 18 7.92 6.42 -5.33
C GLU A 18 8.82 5.22 -5.63
N ALA A 19 8.50 4.05 -5.07
CA ALA A 19 9.22 2.82 -5.36
C ALA A 19 9.00 2.36 -6.81
N TYR A 20 7.77 2.47 -7.31
CA TYR A 20 7.39 2.10 -8.67
C TYR A 20 8.08 2.98 -9.72
N GLU A 21 8.18 4.29 -9.50
CA GLU A 21 8.89 5.23 -10.39
C GLU A 21 10.39 4.94 -10.49
N GLN A 22 10.99 4.31 -9.48
CA GLN A 22 12.40 3.93 -9.48
C GLN A 22 12.68 2.62 -10.21
N LEU A 23 11.64 1.88 -10.63
CA LEU A 23 11.81 0.62 -11.33
C LEU A 23 12.34 0.84 -12.74
N GLN A 24 13.29 -0.02 -13.12
CA GLN A 24 13.77 -0.12 -14.50
C GLN A 24 12.77 -0.98 -15.30
N LEU A 25 11.63 -0.37 -15.67
CA LEU A 25 10.52 -1.05 -16.35
C LEU A 25 10.94 -1.76 -17.64
N ASP A 26 12.01 -1.28 -18.30
CA ASP A 26 12.60 -1.90 -19.49
C ASP A 26 13.24 -3.28 -19.23
N LYS A 27 13.54 -3.59 -17.95
CA LYS A 27 14.09 -4.88 -17.52
C LYS A 27 13.03 -5.88 -17.07
N LEU A 28 11.77 -5.44 -16.96
CA LEU A 28 10.66 -6.29 -16.57
C LEU A 28 10.06 -6.98 -17.79
N THR A 29 9.59 -8.20 -17.59
CA THR A 29 8.68 -8.85 -18.53
C THR A 29 7.36 -8.09 -18.60
N ALA A 30 6.62 -8.29 -19.70
CA ALA A 30 5.28 -7.71 -19.83
C ALA A 30 4.35 -8.16 -18.69
N THR A 31 4.49 -9.38 -18.17
CA THR A 31 3.68 -9.89 -17.07
C THR A 31 3.96 -9.16 -15.77
N GLU A 32 5.25 -9.01 -15.41
CA GLU A 32 5.68 -8.28 -14.20
C GLU A 32 5.24 -6.82 -14.26
N SER A 33 5.55 -6.14 -15.38
CA SER A 33 5.16 -4.74 -15.61
C SER A 33 3.65 -4.53 -15.51
N ASN A 34 2.85 -5.37 -16.17
CA ASN A 34 1.39 -5.26 -16.14
C ASN A 34 0.82 -5.53 -14.74
N SER A 35 1.40 -6.48 -14.00
CA SER A 35 0.92 -6.81 -12.65
C SER A 35 1.15 -5.67 -11.65
N LEU A 36 2.30 -4.99 -11.74
CA LEU A 36 2.61 -3.83 -10.92
C LEU A 36 1.76 -2.62 -11.31
N ALA A 37 1.57 -2.38 -12.61
CA ALA A 37 0.72 -1.29 -13.08
C ALA A 37 -0.75 -1.46 -12.66
N GLU A 38 -1.26 -2.70 -12.64
CA GLU A 38 -2.62 -2.98 -12.16
C GLU A 38 -2.76 -2.70 -10.66
N LEU A 39 -1.75 -3.04 -9.87
CA LEU A 39 -1.70 -2.74 -8.44
C LEU A 39 -1.63 -1.22 -8.20
N ASP A 40 -0.70 -0.53 -8.85
CA ASP A 40 -0.51 0.92 -8.75
C ASP A 40 -1.82 1.68 -9.05
N LEU A 41 -2.43 1.38 -10.20
CA LEU A 41 -3.68 2.01 -10.62
C LEU A 41 -4.81 1.76 -9.61
N PHE A 42 -4.86 0.58 -9.00
CA PHE A 42 -5.87 0.27 -7.99
C PHE A 42 -5.64 1.08 -6.71
N LEU A 43 -4.39 1.17 -6.24
CA LEU A 43 -4.03 1.98 -5.06
C LEU A 43 -4.39 3.46 -5.28
N VAL A 44 -3.96 4.04 -6.39
CA VAL A 44 -4.24 5.45 -6.73
C VAL A 44 -5.74 5.73 -6.84
N SER A 45 -6.53 4.79 -7.38
CA SER A 45 -8.00 4.96 -7.50
C SER A 45 -8.78 4.77 -6.19
N HIS A 46 -8.13 4.26 -5.14
CA HIS A 46 -8.72 4.02 -3.82
C HIS A 46 -7.98 4.79 -2.71
N ALA A 47 -7.45 5.96 -3.06
CA ALA A 47 -6.76 6.90 -2.17
C ALA A 47 -7.61 8.15 -1.88
N GLY A 48 -7.20 8.93 -0.89
CA GLY A 48 -7.81 10.20 -0.50
C GLY A 48 -8.97 10.08 0.49
N GLU A 49 -9.52 11.24 0.86
CA GLU A 49 -10.49 11.42 1.96
C GLU A 49 -11.67 10.43 1.91
N LYS A 50 -12.18 10.14 0.71
CA LYS A 50 -13.31 9.23 0.49
C LYS A 50 -13.06 7.81 1.02
N PHE A 51 -11.80 7.37 1.07
CA PHE A 51 -11.44 5.99 1.40
C PHE A 51 -10.80 5.85 2.77
N VAL A 52 -10.67 6.95 3.54
CA VAL A 52 -9.98 7.00 4.83
C VAL A 52 -10.41 5.90 5.78
N GLU A 53 -11.72 5.67 5.90
CA GLU A 53 -12.28 4.66 6.80
C GLU A 53 -11.69 3.27 6.54
N HIS A 54 -11.41 2.93 5.28
CA HIS A 54 -10.84 1.63 4.92
C HIS A 54 -9.39 1.45 5.40
N TYR A 55 -8.65 2.52 5.65
CA TYR A 55 -7.24 2.46 6.07
C TYR A 55 -7.06 2.65 7.58
N VAL A 56 -8.04 3.22 8.28
CA VAL A 56 -7.97 3.49 9.73
C VAL A 56 -8.83 2.56 10.57
N ASP A 57 -9.89 1.97 10.01
CA ASP A 57 -10.73 1.00 10.71
C ASP A 57 -10.14 -0.42 10.58
N ASN A 58 -9.66 -0.95 11.70
CA ASN A 58 -9.07 -2.29 11.79
C ASN A 58 -10.03 -3.41 11.33
N GLU A 59 -11.34 -3.27 11.55
CA GLU A 59 -12.31 -4.27 11.11
C GLU A 59 -12.39 -4.29 9.57
N LEU A 60 -12.27 -3.13 8.94
CA LEU A 60 -12.27 -2.99 7.49
C LEU A 60 -10.95 -3.48 6.86
N LEU A 61 -9.81 -3.46 7.55
CA LEU A 61 -8.56 -4.03 7.05
C LEU A 61 -8.71 -5.53 6.68
N SER A 62 -9.46 -6.27 7.49
CA SER A 62 -9.68 -7.71 7.29
C SER A 62 -10.87 -8.02 6.37
N SER A 63 -11.95 -7.24 6.48
CA SER A 63 -13.24 -7.56 5.83
C SER A 63 -13.54 -6.77 4.55
N SER A 64 -12.86 -5.65 4.31
CA SER A 64 -13.12 -4.79 3.14
C SER A 64 -12.72 -5.46 1.83
N LEU A 65 -13.61 -5.33 0.84
CA LEU A 65 -13.33 -5.75 -0.54
C LEU A 65 -12.13 -5.01 -1.14
N ILE A 66 -11.87 -3.76 -0.71
CA ILE A 66 -10.71 -2.99 -1.16
C ILE A 66 -9.42 -3.70 -0.73
N TRP A 67 -9.30 -4.03 0.56
CA TRP A 67 -8.12 -4.72 1.08
C TRP A 67 -7.95 -6.14 0.55
N GLN A 68 -9.06 -6.87 0.33
CA GLN A 68 -9.01 -8.15 -0.35
C GLN A 68 -8.46 -8.00 -1.78
N LYS A 69 -8.89 -6.96 -2.51
CA LYS A 69 -8.41 -6.68 -3.86
C LYS A 69 -6.94 -6.23 -3.88
N ILE A 70 -6.52 -5.37 -2.94
CA ILE A 70 -5.11 -4.97 -2.79
C ILE A 70 -4.24 -6.21 -2.55
N ARG A 71 -4.60 -7.08 -1.58
CA ARG A 71 -3.84 -8.32 -1.29
C ARG A 71 -3.78 -9.25 -2.49
N MET A 72 -4.88 -9.41 -3.21
CA MET A 72 -4.94 -10.25 -4.42
C MET A 72 -4.03 -9.71 -5.53
N LEU A 73 -4.01 -8.39 -5.77
CA LEU A 73 -3.15 -7.75 -6.77
C LEU A 73 -1.67 -7.82 -6.37
N ALA A 74 -1.36 -7.59 -5.09
CA ALA A 74 -0.01 -7.75 -4.55
C ALA A 74 0.50 -9.20 -4.69
N ALA A 75 -0.32 -10.19 -4.34
CA ALA A 75 0.03 -11.60 -4.52
C ALA A 75 0.28 -11.96 -5.99
N LYS A 76 -0.52 -11.42 -6.91
CA LYS A 76 -0.32 -11.59 -8.36
C LYS A 76 1.00 -10.98 -8.83
N ALA A 77 1.37 -9.80 -8.31
CA ALA A 77 2.66 -9.20 -8.61
C ALA A 77 3.80 -10.09 -8.12
N LEU A 78 3.76 -10.52 -6.85
CA LEU A 78 4.78 -11.43 -6.28
C LEU A 78 4.96 -12.72 -7.09
N ASP A 79 3.85 -13.36 -7.48
CA ASP A 79 3.87 -14.58 -8.30
C ASP A 79 4.54 -14.35 -9.66
N SER A 80 4.33 -13.18 -10.28
CA SER A 80 4.96 -12.84 -11.56
C SER A 80 6.49 -12.75 -11.46
N PHE A 81 7.02 -12.37 -10.29
CA PHE A 81 8.45 -12.32 -10.00
C PHE A 81 9.01 -13.66 -9.47
N GLY A 82 8.15 -14.66 -9.26
CA GLY A 82 8.50 -15.90 -8.57
C GLY A 82 8.89 -15.67 -7.11
N TRP A 83 8.39 -14.60 -6.49
CA TRP A 83 8.64 -14.28 -5.08
C TRP A 83 7.64 -15.02 -4.20
N GLU A 84 8.13 -15.52 -3.07
CA GLU A 84 7.26 -16.16 -2.09
C GLU A 84 6.33 -15.14 -1.44
N TYR A 85 5.07 -15.51 -1.27
CA TYR A 85 4.16 -14.74 -0.43
C TYR A 85 4.50 -14.98 1.04
N VAL A 86 5.25 -14.04 1.62
CA VAL A 86 5.57 -14.04 3.04
C VAL A 86 4.76 -12.93 3.70
N GLU A 87 3.93 -13.31 4.68
CA GLU A 87 3.24 -12.32 5.51
C GLU A 87 4.30 -11.51 6.28
N PRO A 88 4.25 -10.17 6.22
CA PRO A 88 5.21 -9.36 6.94
C PRO A 88 5.14 -9.69 8.43
N GLN A 89 6.29 -9.98 9.04
CA GLN A 89 6.34 -10.17 10.49
C GLN A 89 5.80 -8.92 11.17
N LYS A 90 4.96 -9.12 12.20
CA LYS A 90 4.42 -8.01 12.98
C LYS A 90 5.58 -7.14 13.44
N SER A 91 5.58 -5.90 12.99
CA SER A 91 6.63 -4.96 13.36
C SER A 91 6.53 -4.67 14.86
N ASP A 92 7.64 -4.80 15.59
CA ASP A 92 7.78 -4.29 16.96
C ASP A 92 7.95 -2.76 16.98
N ALA A 93 7.86 -2.10 15.82
CA ALA A 93 7.95 -0.65 15.72
C ALA A 93 6.82 0.03 16.49
N ILE A 94 7.20 0.80 17.50
CA ILE A 94 6.31 1.77 18.14
C ILE A 94 6.23 2.98 17.21
N TYR A 95 5.09 3.17 16.56
CA TYR A 95 4.80 4.41 15.86
C TYR A 95 4.64 5.52 16.90
N ILE A 96 5.66 6.37 17.03
CA ILE A 96 5.61 7.55 17.89
C ILE A 96 4.79 8.61 17.16
N GLY A 97 3.46 8.48 17.19
CA GLY A 97 2.58 9.60 16.89
C GLY A 97 2.85 10.68 17.92
N ASN A 98 3.12 11.90 17.47
CA ASN A 98 3.39 13.05 18.34
C ASN A 98 2.11 13.40 19.11
N GLY A 99 1.82 12.64 20.16
CA GLY A 99 0.86 12.98 21.19
C GLY A 99 1.39 14.20 21.91
N GLY A 100 1.10 15.37 21.34
CA GLY A 100 1.22 16.65 22.01
C GLY A 100 0.28 16.65 23.21
N ALA A 101 0.72 16.06 24.31
CA ALA A 101 0.29 16.45 25.63
C ALA A 101 0.71 17.92 25.81
N SER A 102 -0.21 18.84 25.52
CA SER A 102 -0.10 20.22 25.95
C SER A 102 -1.12 20.41 27.07
N SER A 103 -0.60 20.29 28.29
CA SER A 103 -1.03 20.86 29.59
C SER A 103 -2.46 21.37 29.75
#